data_AF-A0A2X1KK45-F1
#
_entry.id   AF-A0A2X1KK45-F1
#
_cell.length_a   1.000
_cell.length_b   1.000
_cell.length_c   1.000
_cell.angle_alpha   90.00
_cell.angle_beta   90.00
_cell.angle_gamma   90.00
#
_symmetry.space_group_name_H-M   'P 1'
#
loop_
_entity.id
_entity.type
_entity.pdbx_description
1 polymer ?
#
loop_
_entity_poly.entity_id
_entity_poly.type
_entity_poly.pdbx_seq_one_letter_code
_entity_poly.pdbx_strand_id
1 'polypeptide(L)'
;MLSAGDTGPVLRALKRMMAMRHYMRSQTVEGVTDTRAIDEVGLSVAQVEEMYRYLAIANYEDRFVIPTSHREMAGDAFAERNGCGFTFGDGCPRLGQQIQPVQQ
;
A
#
# COMPACT_ATOMS: atom_id res chain seq x y z
N MET A 1 1.09 -20.26 -0.19
CA MET A 1 1.72 -18.94 -0.41
C MET A 1 0.87 -18.17 -1.43
N LEU A 2 0.44 -16.96 -1.09
CA LEU A 2 -0.32 -15.96 -1.90
C LEU A 2 -1.70 -16.31 -2.51
N SER A 3 -1.95 -17.52 -3.03
CA SER A 3 -3.18 -17.80 -3.83
C SER A 3 -3.84 -19.15 -3.53
N ALA A 4 -3.58 -19.72 -2.35
CA ALA A 4 -4.17 -20.99 -1.89
C ALA A 4 -4.07 -22.18 -2.89
N GLY A 5 -3.07 -22.15 -3.80
CA GLY A 5 -2.84 -23.20 -4.80
C GLY A 5 -3.23 -22.83 -6.23
N ASP A 6 -3.96 -21.72 -6.44
CA ASP A 6 -4.28 -21.22 -7.78
C ASP A 6 -3.10 -20.47 -8.40
N THR A 7 -2.57 -20.97 -9.51
CA THR A 7 -1.41 -20.36 -10.19
C THR A 7 -1.79 -19.22 -11.12
N GLY A 8 -3.05 -19.11 -11.53
CA GLY A 8 -3.53 -18.12 -12.51
C GLY A 8 -3.25 -16.66 -12.10
N PRO A 9 -3.61 -16.24 -10.88
CA PRO A 9 -3.36 -14.88 -10.39
C PRO A 9 -1.87 -14.53 -10.32
N VAL A 10 -1.04 -15.49 -9.92
CA VAL A 10 0.41 -15.30 -9.78
C VAL A 10 1.08 -15.16 -11.15
N LEU A 11 0.73 -16.04 -12.10
CA LEU A 11 1.21 -15.95 -13.49
C LEU A 11 0.83 -14.61 -14.13
N ARG A 12 -0.40 -14.14 -13.90
CA ARG A 12 -0.85 -12.84 -14.42
C ARG A 12 -0.03 -11.69 -13.84
N ALA A 13 0.23 -11.69 -12.53
CA ALA A 13 1.05 -10.67 -11.89
C ALA A 13 2.48 -10.65 -12.46
N LEU A 14 3.12 -11.81 -12.58
CA LEU A 14 4.47 -11.93 -13.11
C LEU A 14 4.56 -11.49 -14.58
N LYS A 15 3.60 -11.89 -15.42
CA LYS A 15 3.54 -11.45 -16.83
C LYS A 15 3.44 -9.92 -16.94
N ARG A 16 2.62 -9.28 -16.12
CA ARG A 16 2.49 -7.81 -16.10
C ARG A 16 3.80 -7.12 -15.70
N MET A 17 4.51 -7.66 -14.70
CA MET A 17 5.81 -7.11 -14.30
C MET A 17 6.87 -7.25 -15.39
N MET A 18 6.88 -8.38 -16.12
CA MET A 18 7.77 -8.59 -17.27
C MET A 18 7.43 -7.67 -18.44
N ALA A 19 6.14 -7.51 -18.74
CA ALA A 19 5.65 -6.60 -19.80
C ALA A 19 6.06 -5.15 -19.55
N MET A 20 5.87 -4.65 -18.32
CA MET A 20 6.35 -3.32 -17.91
C MET A 20 7.85 -3.16 -18.14
N ARG A 21 8.65 -4.16 -17.73
CA ARG A 21 10.11 -4.13 -17.90
C ARG A 21 10.52 -4.11 -19.37
N HIS A 22 9.83 -4.89 -20.21
CA HIS A 22 10.08 -4.90 -21.66
C HIS A 22 9.79 -3.53 -22.28
N TYR A 23 8.62 -2.97 -21.98
CA TYR A 23 8.20 -1.65 -22.47
C TYR A 23 9.16 -0.54 -22.06
N MET A 24 9.54 -0.48 -20.78
CA MET A 24 10.47 0.55 -20.31
C MET A 24 11.87 0.39 -20.90
N ARG A 25 12.32 -0.86 -21.11
CA ARG A 25 13.60 -1.12 -21.79
C ARG A 25 13.57 -0.64 -23.24
N SER A 26 12.52 -0.92 -24.00
CA SER A 26 12.44 -0.48 -25.40
C SER A 26 12.52 1.05 -25.49
N GLN A 27 11.86 1.75 -24.55
CA GLN A 27 11.94 3.21 -24.48
C GLN A 27 13.33 3.72 -24.08
N THR A 28 13.95 3.17 -23.03
CA THR A 28 15.22 3.69 -22.49
C THR A 28 16.45 3.27 -23.30
N VAL A 29 16.44 2.07 -23.89
CA VAL A 29 17.60 1.50 -24.59
C VAL A 29 17.52 1.69 -26.10
N GLU A 30 16.35 1.37 -26.68
CA GLU A 30 16.16 1.36 -28.14
C GLU A 30 15.57 2.70 -28.64
N GLY A 31 15.00 3.51 -27.73
CA GLY A 31 14.31 4.75 -28.09
C GLY A 31 13.00 4.51 -28.85
N VAL A 32 12.45 3.31 -28.75
CA VAL A 32 11.24 2.89 -29.49
C VAL A 32 10.11 2.54 -28.52
N THR A 33 8.92 3.02 -28.83
CA THR A 33 7.69 2.70 -28.09
C THR A 33 7.12 1.37 -28.60
N ASP A 34 7.49 0.26 -27.96
CA ASP A 34 6.97 -1.07 -28.30
C ASP A 34 5.86 -1.51 -27.33
N THR A 35 4.61 -1.45 -27.78
CA THR A 35 3.43 -1.78 -26.95
C THR A 35 3.05 -3.26 -26.96
N ARG A 36 3.69 -4.10 -27.78
CA ARG A 36 3.26 -5.50 -27.98
C ARG A 36 3.16 -6.29 -26.68
N ALA A 37 4.14 -6.11 -25.80
CA ALA A 37 4.21 -6.82 -24.52
C ALA A 37 3.13 -6.36 -23.52
N ILE A 38 2.73 -5.08 -23.54
CA ILE A 38 1.72 -4.53 -22.63
C ILE A 38 0.30 -4.83 -23.14
N ASP A 39 0.12 -4.87 -24.47
CA ASP A 39 -1.13 -5.27 -25.12
C ASP A 39 -1.47 -6.74 -24.82
N GLU A 40 -0.48 -7.64 -24.82
CA GLU A 40 -0.67 -9.08 -24.50
C GLU A 40 -1.23 -9.29 -23.08
N VAL A 41 -0.85 -8.44 -22.13
CA VAL A 41 -1.30 -8.53 -20.72
C VAL A 41 -2.50 -7.64 -20.41
N GLY A 42 -3.03 -6.95 -21.43
CA GLY A 42 -4.20 -6.07 -21.35
C GLY A 42 -3.95 -4.82 -20.50
N LEU A 43 -2.77 -4.22 -20.59
CA LEU A 43 -2.44 -2.95 -19.92
C LEU A 43 -2.30 -1.83 -20.95
N SER A 44 -2.80 -0.63 -20.60
CA SER A 44 -2.57 0.57 -21.40
C SER A 44 -1.21 1.21 -21.09
N VAL A 45 -0.72 2.05 -22.01
CA VAL A 45 0.51 2.82 -21.80
C VAL A 45 0.46 3.65 -20.51
N ALA A 46 -0.65 4.38 -20.29
CA ALA A 46 -0.83 5.19 -19.09
C ALA A 46 -0.77 4.37 -17.79
N GLN A 47 -1.35 3.16 -17.79
CA GLN A 47 -1.28 2.25 -16.65
C GLN A 47 0.16 1.79 -16.39
N VAL A 48 0.93 1.53 -17.44
CA VAL A 48 2.31 1.07 -17.31
C VAL A 48 3.23 2.19 -16.82
N GLU A 49 3.01 3.42 -17.27
CA GLU A 49 3.72 4.60 -16.78
C GLU A 49 3.41 4.89 -15.30
N GLU A 50 2.15 4.78 -14.91
CA GLU A 50 1.73 4.91 -13.51
C GLU A 50 2.33 3.79 -12.64
N MET A 51 2.29 2.55 -13.12
CA MET A 51 2.97 1.42 -12.47
C MET A 51 4.46 1.70 -12.31
N TYR A 52 5.13 2.24 -13.34
CA TYR A 52 6.55 2.58 -13.27
C TYR A 52 6.83 3.69 -12.24
N ARG A 53 5.96 4.70 -12.14
CA ARG A 53 6.04 5.74 -11.10
C ARG A 53 5.99 5.12 -9.70
N TYR A 54 5.01 4.27 -9.42
CA TYR A 54 4.83 3.71 -8.08
C TYR A 54 5.85 2.61 -7.73
N LEU A 55 6.24 1.78 -8.70
CA LEU A 55 7.07 0.59 -8.45
C LEU A 55 8.56 0.83 -8.65
N ALA A 56 8.94 1.65 -9.63
CA ALA A 56 10.35 1.87 -9.98
C ALA A 56 10.91 3.17 -9.40
N ILE A 57 10.19 4.29 -9.56
CA ILE A 57 10.61 5.57 -8.99
C ILE A 57 10.32 5.58 -7.48
N ALA A 58 9.09 5.19 -7.11
CA ALA A 58 8.65 4.98 -5.74
C ALA A 58 9.01 6.15 -4.80
N ASN A 59 8.59 7.36 -5.20
CA ASN A 59 8.75 8.56 -4.39
C ASN A 59 8.16 8.36 -2.98
N TYR A 60 8.68 9.13 -2.02
CA TYR A 60 8.34 8.92 -0.61
C TYR A 60 6.85 9.16 -0.33
N GLU A 61 6.29 10.21 -0.91
CA GLU A 61 4.87 10.58 -0.82
C GLU A 61 3.94 9.53 -1.44
N ASP A 62 4.42 8.80 -2.45
CA ASP A 62 3.65 7.79 -3.18
C ASP A 62 3.73 6.40 -2.52
N ARG A 63 4.73 6.17 -1.66
CA ARG A 63 4.96 4.89 -0.99
C ARG A 63 4.06 4.67 0.22
N PHE A 64 3.75 5.75 0.93
CA PHE A 64 3.04 5.69 2.21
C PHE A 64 1.86 6.66 2.23
N VAL A 65 0.68 6.15 1.88
CA VAL A 65 -0.57 6.87 2.06
C VAL A 65 -1.15 6.51 3.43
N ILE A 66 -0.53 7.03 4.49
CA ILE A 66 -0.96 6.79 5.88
C ILE A 66 -1.70 8.03 6.38
N PRO A 67 -3.04 7.98 6.49
CA PRO A 67 -3.80 9.10 7.04
C PRO A 67 -3.55 9.25 8.54
N THR A 68 -3.74 10.45 9.07
CA THR A 68 -3.74 10.67 10.52
C THR A 68 -4.85 9.85 11.16
N SER A 69 -4.51 8.99 12.10
CA SER A 69 -5.49 8.40 13.01
C SER A 69 -6.04 9.53 13.86
N HIS A 70 -7.31 9.91 13.67
CA HIS A 70 -8.02 10.94 14.42
C HIS A 70 -8.21 10.52 15.89
N ARG A 71 -7.12 10.51 16.68
CA ARG A 71 -7.10 10.06 18.09
C ARG A 71 -7.90 11.00 19.00
N GLU A 72 -8.10 12.23 18.58
CA GLU A 72 -8.90 13.24 19.28
C GLU A 72 -10.39 12.91 19.38
N MET A 73 -10.89 11.99 18.55
CA MET A 73 -12.29 11.55 18.59
C MET A 73 -12.53 10.39 19.57
N ALA A 74 -11.47 9.71 20.03
CA ALA A 74 -11.58 8.47 20.81
C ALA A 74 -11.30 8.63 22.32
N GLY A 75 -10.89 9.82 22.77
CA GLY A 75 -10.60 10.09 24.18
C GLY A 75 -10.26 11.56 24.43
N ASP A 76 -10.18 11.96 25.71
CA ASP A 76 -9.77 13.31 26.11
C ASP A 76 -8.30 13.54 25.76
N ALA A 77 -8.05 13.99 24.52
CA ALA A 77 -6.73 14.19 23.94
C ALA A 77 -5.85 15.16 24.74
N PHE A 78 -6.47 16.04 25.54
CA PHE A 78 -5.74 16.96 26.41
C PHE A 78 -5.16 16.25 27.63
N ALA A 79 -5.89 15.32 28.25
CA ALA A 79 -5.41 14.55 29.39
C ALA A 79 -4.36 13.50 28.96
N GLU A 80 -4.56 12.83 27.82
CA GLU A 80 -3.64 11.80 27.31
C GLU A 80 -2.29 12.40 26.89
N ARG A 81 -2.27 13.58 26.26
CA ARG A 81 -1.01 14.28 25.89
C ARG A 81 -0.15 14.63 27.11
N ASN A 82 -0.78 14.91 28.26
CA ASN A 82 -0.09 15.34 29.48
C ASN A 82 0.30 14.17 30.41
N GLY A 83 -0.31 12.98 30.24
CA GLY A 83 -0.12 11.84 31.15
C GLY A 83 0.53 10.60 30.53
N CYS A 84 0.47 10.40 29.21
CA CYS A 84 1.09 9.24 28.57
C CYS A 84 2.62 9.43 28.42
N GLY A 85 3.40 8.64 29.17
CA GLY A 85 4.88 8.61 29.05
C GLY A 85 5.62 8.58 30.38
N PHE A 86 4.96 8.88 31.51
CA PHE A 86 5.53 8.75 32.85
C PHE A 86 4.94 7.53 33.56
N THR A 87 5.65 6.41 33.56
CA THR A 87 5.25 5.22 34.33
C THR A 87 5.94 5.19 35.70
N PHE A 88 5.22 5.60 36.75
CA PHE A 88 5.57 5.31 38.14
C PHE A 88 4.80 4.06 38.63
N GLY A 89 4.98 2.91 37.96
CA GLY A 89 4.41 1.63 38.42
C GLY A 89 2.88 1.48 38.38
N ASP A 90 2.10 2.57 38.33
CA ASP A 90 0.69 2.55 38.01
C ASP A 90 0.55 2.37 36.50
N GLY A 91 0.33 1.12 36.10
CA GLY A 91 0.10 0.74 34.72
C GLY A 91 -0.83 1.74 34.06
N CYS A 92 -0.46 2.18 32.85
CA CYS A 92 -1.30 3.00 31.97
C CYS A 92 -2.77 2.67 32.22
N PRO A 93 -3.63 3.62 32.65
CA PRO A 93 -5.04 3.31 32.77
C PRO A 93 -5.51 2.95 31.36
N ARG A 94 -5.61 1.65 31.09
CA ARG A 94 -6.34 1.14 29.93
C ARG A 94 -7.80 1.49 30.16
N LEU A 95 -8.15 2.73 29.88
CA LEU A 95 -9.52 3.15 29.75
C LEU A 95 -9.94 2.82 28.32
N GLY A 96 -10.70 1.73 28.19
CA GLY A 96 -11.75 1.66 27.18
C GLY A 96 -11.56 0.71 25.99
N GLN A 97 -11.28 -0.57 26.22
CA GLN A 97 -12.02 -1.60 25.50
C GLN A 97 -13.11 -2.13 26.45
N GLN A 98 -14.18 -1.34 26.63
CA GLN A 98 -15.47 -1.95 26.90
C GLN A 98 -15.91 -2.58 25.59
N ILE A 99 -15.77 -3.90 25.53
CA ILE A 99 -16.57 -4.74 24.64
C ILE A 99 -18.02 -4.36 24.94
N GLN A 100 -18.67 -3.64 24.02
CA GLN A 100 -20.12 -3.51 24.08
C GLN A 100 -20.69 -4.92 23.90
N PRO A 101 -21.50 -5.45 24.83
CA PRO A 101 -22.24 -6.66 24.55
C PRO A 101 -23.15 -6.38 23.36
N VAL A 102 -23.06 -7.25 22.36
CA VAL A 102 -24.00 -7.31 21.24
C VAL A 102 -25.41 -7.36 21.84
N GLN A 103 -26.16 -6.26 21.75
CA GLN A 103 -27.60 -6.33 21.85
C GLN A 103 -28.11 -7.03 20.58
N GLN A 104 -28.94 -8.04 20.82
CA GLN A 104 -29.74 -8.74 19.82
C GLN A 104 -30.63 -7.76 19.05
#